data_AF-A0A351YUV0-F1
#
_entry.id   AF-A0A351YUV0-F1
#
_cell.length_a   1.000
_cell.length_b   1.000
_cell.length_c   1.000
_cell.angle_alpha   90.00
_cell.angle_beta   90.00
_cell.angle_gamma   90.00
#
_symmetry.space_group_name_H-M   'P 1'
#
loop_
_entity.id
_entity.type
_entity.pdbx_description
1 polymer ?
#
loop_
_entity_poly.entity_id
_entity_poly.type
_entity_poly.pdbx_seq_one_letter_code
_entity_poly.pdbx_strand_id
1 'polypeptide(L)'
;GFFASLAKDRDEYLNYLQYAVLEAASTGNCILIGRGAFIILDELPNLVAMRFVANDSVRLERLKNEFSWEDKQAQARIDESDNNRRGFHKSFFNADHENPSRYLFTLNTGLLGREESVKIIEGVVKSYITPQKEAAGKEKVAMLLKGQRLVNQLL
;
A
#
# COMPACT_ATOMS: atom_id res chain seq x y z
N GLY A 1 11.10 -16.45 11.09
CA GLY A 1 10.81 -15.03 11.40
C GLY A 1 9.43 -14.92 12.02
N PHE A 2 9.15 -13.86 12.77
CA PHE A 2 7.89 -13.65 13.51
C PHE A 2 6.62 -13.98 12.70
N PHE A 3 6.56 -13.60 11.42
CA PHE A 3 5.41 -13.89 10.54
C PHE A 3 5.37 -15.32 9.98
N ALA A 4 6.48 -16.06 10.01
CA ALA A 4 6.58 -17.43 9.52
C ALA A 4 6.22 -18.49 10.57
N SER A 5 6.25 -18.13 11.87
CA SER A 5 5.94 -19.05 12.97
C SER A 5 4.43 -19.25 13.23
N LEU A 6 3.56 -18.56 12.49
CA LEU A 6 2.12 -18.60 12.66
C LEU A 6 1.40 -19.04 11.37
N ALA A 7 1.84 -20.12 10.74
CA ALA A 7 1.39 -20.48 9.39
C ALA A 7 -0.15 -20.56 9.21
N LYS A 8 -0.88 -21.06 10.21
CA LYS A 8 -2.36 -21.11 10.18
C LYS A 8 -2.97 -19.73 10.38
N ASP A 9 -2.54 -19.00 11.41
CA ASP A 9 -3.04 -17.64 11.70
C ASP A 9 -2.67 -16.64 10.59
N ARG A 10 -1.60 -16.94 9.84
CA ARG A 10 -1.13 -16.14 8.70
C ARG A 10 -2.13 -16.17 7.56
N ASP A 11 -2.61 -17.34 7.19
CA ASP A 11 -3.52 -17.48 6.05
C ASP A 11 -4.91 -16.90 6.40
N GLU A 12 -5.37 -17.13 7.62
CA GLU A 12 -6.58 -16.51 8.16
C GLU A 12 -6.46 -14.96 8.21
N TYR A 13 -5.36 -14.44 8.73
CA TYR A 13 -5.08 -13.00 8.70
C TYR A 13 -5.09 -12.44 7.28
N LEU A 14 -4.45 -13.14 6.33
CA LEU A 14 -4.39 -12.69 4.94
C LEU A 14 -5.77 -12.68 4.29
N ASN A 15 -6.63 -13.66 4.60
CA ASN A 15 -8.01 -13.71 4.13
C ASN A 15 -8.86 -12.55 4.66
N TYR A 16 -8.77 -12.24 5.94
CA TYR A 16 -9.45 -11.07 6.51
C TYR A 16 -8.89 -9.75 5.99
N LEU A 17 -7.58 -9.66 5.79
CA LEU A 17 -6.96 -8.47 5.20
C LEU A 17 -7.43 -8.24 3.76
N GLN A 18 -7.43 -9.29 2.92
CA GLN A 18 -7.93 -9.20 1.55
C GLN A 18 -9.40 -8.79 1.53
N TYR A 19 -10.22 -9.36 2.42
CA TYR A 19 -11.62 -8.97 2.55
C TYR A 19 -11.76 -7.49 2.89
N ALA A 20 -11.06 -7.00 3.93
CA ALA A 20 -11.15 -5.61 4.35
C ALA A 20 -10.69 -4.63 3.25
N VAL A 21 -9.63 -4.97 2.52
CA VAL A 21 -9.13 -4.16 1.40
C VAL A 21 -10.13 -4.13 0.24
N LEU A 22 -10.68 -5.28 -0.15
CA LEU A 22 -11.67 -5.38 -1.23
C LEU A 22 -12.99 -4.70 -0.84
N GLU A 23 -13.42 -4.85 0.41
CA GLU A 23 -14.62 -4.18 0.94
C GLU A 23 -14.44 -2.66 0.92
N ALA A 24 -13.33 -2.14 1.43
CA ALA A 24 -13.04 -0.72 1.38
C ALA A 24 -12.98 -0.21 -0.07
N ALA A 25 -12.29 -0.91 -0.97
CA ALA A 25 -12.21 -0.56 -2.38
C ALA A 25 -13.58 -0.59 -3.10
N SER A 26 -14.49 -1.48 -2.67
CA SER A 26 -15.84 -1.59 -3.25
C SER A 26 -16.72 -0.38 -2.96
N THR A 27 -16.42 0.42 -1.93
CA THR A 27 -17.13 1.68 -1.64
C THR A 27 -16.81 2.77 -2.67
N GLY A 28 -15.71 2.62 -3.41
CA GLY A 28 -15.21 3.61 -4.37
C GLY A 28 -14.59 4.83 -3.69
N ASN A 29 -13.88 5.66 -4.48
CA ASN A 29 -13.28 6.92 -4.01
C ASN A 29 -12.48 6.80 -2.70
N CYS A 30 -11.71 5.72 -2.53
CA CYS A 30 -10.96 5.45 -1.32
C CYS A 30 -9.44 5.61 -1.52
N ILE A 31 -8.73 5.99 -0.46
CA ILE A 31 -7.26 5.96 -0.40
C ILE A 31 -6.85 4.91 0.63
N LEU A 32 -6.05 3.93 0.20
CA LEU A 32 -5.55 2.85 1.06
C LEU A 32 -4.04 2.97 1.21
N ILE A 33 -3.56 2.91 2.45
CA ILE A 33 -2.13 3.09 2.76
C ILE A 33 -1.54 1.80 3.33
N GLY A 34 -0.57 1.24 2.61
CA GLY A 34 0.22 0.10 3.06
C GLY A 34 -0.50 -1.25 2.99
N ARG A 35 -0.08 -2.18 3.86
CA ARG A 35 -0.63 -3.54 4.01
C ARG A 35 -0.81 -4.33 2.69
N GLY A 36 0.04 -4.07 1.70
CA GLY A 36 -0.04 -4.78 0.42
C GLY A 36 -1.29 -4.47 -0.41
N ALA A 37 -2.05 -3.41 -0.10
CA ALA A 37 -3.28 -3.08 -0.84
C ALA A 37 -3.04 -2.92 -2.36
N PHE A 38 -1.90 -2.36 -2.75
CA PHE A 38 -1.52 -2.24 -4.16
C PHE A 38 -1.27 -3.59 -4.86
N ILE A 39 -0.98 -4.65 -4.11
CA ILE A 39 -0.85 -6.02 -4.62
C ILE A 39 -2.23 -6.66 -4.70
N ILE A 40 -3.05 -6.51 -3.65
CA ILE A 40 -4.41 -7.09 -3.59
C ILE A 40 -5.31 -6.53 -4.71
N LEU A 41 -5.08 -5.28 -5.10
CA LEU A 41 -5.88 -4.56 -6.09
C LEU A 41 -5.21 -4.47 -7.46
N ASP A 42 -4.10 -5.18 -7.71
CA ASP A 42 -3.28 -4.99 -8.92
C ASP A 42 -4.02 -5.30 -10.24
N GLU A 43 -5.06 -6.13 -10.18
CA GLU A 43 -5.95 -6.43 -11.31
C GLU A 43 -7.02 -5.35 -11.57
N LEU A 44 -7.14 -4.32 -10.73
CA LEU A 44 -8.15 -3.27 -10.92
C LEU A 44 -7.69 -2.25 -11.99
N PRO A 45 -8.45 -2.04 -13.07
CA PRO A 45 -8.07 -1.12 -14.15
C PRO A 45 -8.06 0.36 -13.73
N ASN A 46 -8.75 0.72 -12.65
CA ASN A 46 -8.76 2.05 -12.05
C ASN A 46 -7.84 2.19 -10.82
N LEU A 47 -6.93 1.24 -10.58
CA LEU A 47 -5.94 1.37 -9.51
C LEU A 47 -4.89 2.44 -9.86
N VAL A 48 -4.67 3.37 -8.94
CA VAL A 48 -3.49 4.25 -8.92
C VAL A 48 -2.58 3.84 -7.77
N ALA A 49 -1.67 2.90 -8.04
CA ALA A 49 -0.64 2.53 -7.08
C ALA A 49 0.53 3.51 -7.14
N MET A 50 0.87 4.15 -6.02
CA MET A 50 2.03 5.03 -5.92
C MET A 50 2.85 4.78 -4.66
N ARG A 51 4.14 5.09 -4.71
CA ARG A 51 5.05 4.96 -3.57
C ARG A 51 5.70 6.29 -3.22
N PHE A 52 5.80 6.60 -1.93
CA PHE A 52 6.57 7.75 -1.44
C PHE A 52 7.96 7.32 -0.98
N VAL A 53 8.96 8.10 -1.38
CA VAL A 53 10.35 7.92 -0.98
C VAL A 53 10.95 9.23 -0.52
N ALA A 54 12.05 9.14 0.21
CA ALA A 54 12.95 10.24 0.55
C ALA A 54 14.29 9.63 0.99
N ASN A 55 15.38 10.40 0.90
CA ASN A 55 16.66 10.01 1.50
C ASN A 55 16.50 9.89 3.03
N ASP A 56 17.26 9.00 3.65
CA ASP A 56 17.15 8.73 5.09
C ASP A 56 17.45 9.96 5.95
N SER A 57 18.38 10.83 5.53
CA SER A 57 18.63 12.10 6.23
C SER A 57 17.37 12.97 6.33
N VAL A 58 16.57 13.04 5.26
CA VAL A 58 15.31 13.80 5.26
C VAL A 58 14.26 13.12 6.15
N ARG A 59 14.19 11.78 6.13
CA ARG A 59 13.26 11.00 6.97
C ARG A 59 13.60 11.15 8.45
N LEU A 60 14.88 11.11 8.78
CA LEU A 60 15.42 11.26 10.13
C LEU A 60 15.08 12.64 10.69
N GLU A 61 15.37 13.72 9.94
CA GLU A 61 15.02 15.08 10.36
C GLU A 61 13.51 15.28 10.55
N ARG A 62 12.67 14.67 9.72
CA ARG A 62 11.21 14.70 9.91
C ARG A 62 10.78 14.05 11.22
N LEU A 63 11.29 12.86 11.52
CA LEU A 63 10.95 12.15 12.76
C LEU A 63 11.44 12.90 14.00
N LYS A 64 12.65 13.48 13.94
CA LYS A 64 13.19 14.31 15.02
C LYS A 64 12.29 15.52 15.28
N ASN A 65 11.88 16.22 14.23
CA ASN A 65 11.02 17.39 14.35
C ASN A 65 9.60 17.05 14.82
N GLU A 66 9.04 15.92 14.38
CA GLU A 66 7.67 15.52 14.73
C GLU A 66 7.55 14.98 16.16
N PHE A 67 8.54 14.23 16.62
CA PHE A 67 8.48 13.52 17.90
C PHE A 67 9.49 14.00 18.95
N SER A 68 10.29 15.02 18.65
CA SER A 68 11.38 15.51 19.50
C SER A 68 12.35 14.40 19.91
N TRP A 69 12.69 13.53 18.95
CA TRP A 69 13.56 12.38 19.15
C TRP A 69 15.03 12.69 18.87
N GLU A 70 15.90 11.88 19.46
CA GLU A 70 17.33 11.85 19.12
C GLU A 70 17.59 11.01 17.86
N ASP A 71 18.72 11.24 17.19
CA ASP A 71 19.12 10.56 15.95
C ASP A 71 19.00 9.03 16.05
N LYS A 72 19.44 8.46 17.18
CA LYS A 72 19.39 7.00 17.41
C LYS A 72 17.96 6.46 17.43
N GLN A 73 17.01 7.21 18.02
CA GLN A 73 15.61 6.80 18.09
C GLN A 73 14.94 6.91 16.71
N ALA A 74 15.19 8.00 15.99
CA ALA A 74 14.68 8.22 14.65
C ALA A 74 15.20 7.16 13.65
N GLN A 75 16.50 6.87 13.67
CA GLN A 75 17.10 5.84 12.82
C GLN A 75 16.56 4.45 13.14
N ALA A 76 16.50 4.09 14.44
CA ALA A 76 15.93 2.80 14.84
C ALA A 76 14.49 2.64 14.36
N ARG A 77 13.69 3.72 14.36
CA ARG A 77 12.33 3.70 13.83
C ARG A 77 12.27 3.50 12.31
N ILE A 78 13.17 4.15 11.56
CA ILE A 78 13.28 3.95 10.11
C ILE A 78 13.59 2.49 9.80
N ASP A 79 14.63 1.95 10.43
CA ASP A 79 15.12 0.59 10.21
C ASP A 79 14.05 -0.44 10.56
N GLU A 80 13.41 -0.30 11.72
CA GLU A 80 12.31 -1.16 12.17
C GLU A 80 11.15 -1.12 11.17
N SER A 81 10.73 0.09 10.77
CA SER A 81 9.60 0.28 9.87
C SER A 81 9.86 -0.34 8.48
N ASP A 82 11.06 -0.16 7.94
CA ASP A 82 11.42 -0.67 6.62
C ASP A 82 11.65 -2.19 6.63
N ASN A 83 12.25 -2.72 7.70
CA ASN A 83 12.34 -4.17 7.92
C ASN A 83 10.95 -4.80 8.04
N ASN A 84 10.03 -4.17 8.77
CA ASN A 84 8.66 -4.64 8.90
C ASN A 84 7.92 -4.63 7.57
N ARG A 85 8.08 -3.58 6.74
CA ARG A 85 7.50 -3.53 5.39
C ARG A 85 8.06 -4.65 4.51
N ARG A 86 9.39 -4.81 4.44
CA ARG A 86 10.02 -5.88 3.65
C ARG A 86 9.55 -7.27 4.11
N GLY A 87 9.61 -7.52 5.42
CA GLY A 87 9.21 -8.79 6.02
C GLY A 87 7.74 -9.13 5.75
N PHE A 88 6.85 -8.14 5.88
CA PHE A 88 5.42 -8.31 5.59
C PHE A 88 5.18 -8.68 4.13
N HIS A 89 5.67 -7.90 3.16
CA HIS A 89 5.41 -8.17 1.74
C HIS A 89 6.05 -9.48 1.27
N LYS A 90 7.24 -9.81 1.79
CA LYS A 90 7.88 -11.10 1.51
C LYS A 90 7.09 -12.28 2.10
N SER A 91 6.58 -12.16 3.33
CA SER A 91 5.92 -13.27 4.03
C SER A 91 4.51 -13.55 3.50
N PHE A 92 3.74 -12.50 3.15
CA PHE A 92 2.34 -12.64 2.74
C PHE A 92 2.15 -12.69 1.23
N PHE A 93 3.00 -12.02 0.46
CA PHE A 93 2.83 -11.88 -1.00
C PHE A 93 4.02 -12.43 -1.80
N ASN A 94 5.06 -12.93 -1.12
CA ASN A 94 6.34 -13.28 -1.75
C ASN A 94 6.88 -12.17 -2.68
N ALA A 95 6.60 -10.91 -2.34
CA ALA A 95 6.82 -9.77 -3.22
C ALA A 95 7.89 -8.84 -2.67
N ASP A 96 8.70 -8.28 -3.57
CA ASP A 96 9.49 -7.09 -3.27
C ASP A 96 8.62 -5.85 -3.44
N HIS A 97 8.42 -5.14 -2.33
CA HIS A 97 7.67 -3.89 -2.27
C HIS A 97 8.44 -2.68 -2.81
N GLU A 98 9.73 -2.81 -3.09
CA GLU A 98 10.52 -1.72 -3.69
C GLU A 98 10.56 -1.80 -5.21
N ASN A 99 10.06 -2.90 -5.80
CA ASN A 99 10.02 -3.06 -7.25
C ASN A 99 9.18 -1.93 -7.90
N PRO A 100 9.80 -1.03 -8.68
CA PRO A 100 9.10 0.10 -9.27
C PRO A 100 8.03 -0.31 -10.28
N SER A 101 8.12 -1.51 -10.87
CA SER A 101 7.13 -1.98 -11.86
C SER A 101 5.74 -2.25 -11.27
N ARG A 102 5.60 -2.25 -9.94
CA ARG A 102 4.32 -2.44 -9.24
C ARG A 102 3.57 -1.13 -8.97
N TYR A 103 4.19 0.01 -9.27
CA TYR A 103 3.62 1.32 -9.04
C TYR A 103 3.45 2.03 -10.37
N LEU A 104 2.35 2.77 -10.52
CA LEU A 104 2.20 3.70 -11.64
C LEU A 104 3.29 4.77 -11.59
N PHE A 105 3.64 5.24 -10.39
CA PHE A 105 4.78 6.14 -10.19
C PHE A 105 5.31 6.10 -8.75
N THR A 106 6.57 6.51 -8.58
CA THR A 106 7.21 6.76 -7.28
C THR A 106 7.48 8.25 -7.15
N LEU A 107 7.06 8.84 -6.03
CA LEU A 107 7.20 10.26 -5.76
C LEU A 107 8.21 10.49 -4.63
N ASN A 108 9.28 11.25 -4.92
CA ASN A 108 10.28 11.59 -3.92
C ASN A 108 9.86 12.84 -3.14
N THR A 109 9.26 12.62 -1.97
CA THR A 109 8.83 13.69 -1.07
C THR A 109 9.99 14.41 -0.39
N GLY A 110 11.22 13.89 -0.46
CA GLY A 110 12.40 14.62 0.01
C GLY A 110 12.89 15.70 -0.95
N LEU A 111 12.45 15.64 -2.21
CA LEU A 111 12.74 16.64 -3.24
C LEU A 111 11.54 17.54 -3.54
N LEU A 112 10.33 17.01 -3.38
CA LEU A 112 9.08 17.73 -3.63
C LEU A 112 8.40 18.13 -2.33
N GLY A 113 7.96 19.39 -2.28
CA GLY A 113 7.08 19.87 -1.23
C GLY A 113 5.68 19.26 -1.32
N ARG A 114 4.86 19.54 -0.29
CA ARG A 114 3.50 19.02 -0.20
C ARG A 114 2.63 19.49 -1.35
N GLU A 115 2.70 20.78 -1.70
CA GLU A 115 1.84 21.38 -2.73
C GLU A 115 2.16 20.85 -4.13
N GLU A 116 3.45 20.71 -4.46
CA GLU A 116 3.89 20.12 -5.72
C GLU A 116 3.47 18.65 -5.82
N SER A 117 3.61 17.91 -4.71
CA SER A 117 3.19 16.52 -4.63
C SER A 117 1.69 16.36 -4.90
N VAL A 118 0.84 17.20 -4.31
CA VAL A 118 -0.60 17.19 -4.55
C VAL A 118 -0.91 17.46 -6.02
N LYS A 119 -0.32 18.49 -6.62
CA LYS A 119 -0.54 18.83 -8.04
C LYS A 119 -0.18 17.68 -8.98
N ILE A 120 0.93 16.99 -8.72
CA ILE A 120 1.37 15.83 -9.50
C ILE A 120 0.37 14.67 -9.36
N ILE A 121 -0.01 14.33 -8.13
CA ILE A 121 -0.96 13.23 -7.87
C ILE A 121 -2.31 13.52 -8.55
N GLU A 122 -2.84 14.73 -8.39
CA GLU A 122 -4.08 15.14 -9.05
C GLU A 122 -3.99 15.06 -10.57
N GLY A 123 -2.88 15.51 -11.16
CA GLY A 123 -2.65 15.43 -12.60
C GLY A 123 -2.68 13.99 -13.10
N VAL A 124 -1.95 13.09 -12.41
CA VAL A 124 -1.93 11.66 -12.75
C VAL A 124 -3.32 11.05 -12.64
N VAL A 125 -4.04 11.29 -11.54
CA VAL A 125 -5.38 10.73 -11.34
C VAL A 125 -6.34 11.19 -12.44
N LYS A 126 -6.37 12.50 -12.74
CA LYS A 126 -7.25 13.07 -13.78
C LYS A 126 -6.94 12.54 -15.18
N SER A 127 -5.69 12.23 -15.49
CA SER A 127 -5.28 11.71 -16.79
C SER A 127 -5.42 10.18 -16.90
N TYR A 128 -5.16 9.44 -15.81
CA TYR A 128 -5.12 7.98 -15.83
C TYR A 128 -6.50 7.34 -15.64
N ILE A 129 -7.38 7.97 -14.84
CA ILE A 129 -8.71 7.44 -14.52
C ILE A 129 -9.74 7.96 -15.53
N THR A 130 -10.37 7.02 -16.23
CA THR A 130 -11.44 7.30 -17.20
C THR A 130 -12.76 6.68 -16.73
N PRO A 131 -13.92 7.16 -17.23
CA PRO A 131 -15.21 6.53 -16.92
C PRO A 131 -15.24 5.03 -17.23
N GLN A 132 -14.55 4.58 -18.28
CA GLN A 132 -14.46 3.17 -18.67
C GLN A 132 -13.65 2.36 -17.66
N LYS A 133 -12.48 2.88 -17.23
CA LYS A 133 -11.68 2.22 -16.19
C LYS A 133 -12.43 2.17 -14.86
N GLU A 134 -13.13 3.24 -14.51
CA GLU A 134 -13.91 3.31 -13.27
C GLU A 134 -15.05 2.29 -13.28
N ALA A 135 -15.79 2.17 -14.37
CA ALA A 135 -16.84 1.16 -14.53
C ALA A 135 -16.26 -0.27 -14.44
N ALA A 136 -15.20 -0.56 -15.20
CA ALA A 136 -14.53 -1.87 -15.19
C ALA A 136 -13.94 -2.20 -13.82
N GLY A 137 -13.40 -1.20 -13.11
CA GLY A 137 -12.88 -1.33 -11.76
C GLY A 137 -13.95 -1.71 -10.74
N LYS A 138 -15.12 -1.06 -10.81
CA LYS A 138 -16.28 -1.37 -9.96
C LYS A 138 -16.79 -2.80 -10.18
N GLU A 139 -16.88 -3.23 -11.43
CA GLU A 139 -17.27 -4.61 -11.75
C GLU A 139 -16.25 -5.62 -11.22
N LYS A 140 -14.96 -5.36 -11.46
CA LYS A 140 -13.86 -6.24 -11.05
C LYS A 140 -13.76 -6.36 -9.52
N VAL A 141 -13.82 -5.26 -8.78
CA VAL A 141 -13.74 -5.29 -7.31
C VAL A 141 -14.96 -6.00 -6.70
N ALA A 142 -16.16 -5.81 -7.26
CA ALA A 142 -17.36 -6.51 -6.81
C ALA A 142 -17.26 -8.03 -7.03
N MET A 143 -16.66 -8.46 -8.14
CA MET A 143 -16.39 -9.87 -8.42
C MET A 143 -15.37 -10.44 -7.43
N LEU A 144 -14.23 -9.76 -7.22
CA LEU A 144 -13.18 -10.19 -6.29
C LEU A 144 -13.72 -10.28 -4.85
N LEU A 145 -14.49 -9.28 -4.39
CA LEU A 145 -15.09 -9.27 -3.05
C LEU A 145 -16.05 -10.45 -2.85
N LYS A 146 -16.87 -10.79 -3.85
CA LYS A 146 -17.74 -11.98 -3.79
C LYS A 146 -16.91 -13.25 -3.66
N GLY A 147 -15.82 -13.38 -4.43
CA GLY A 147 -14.88 -14.49 -4.32
C GLY A 147 -14.28 -14.60 -2.91
N GLN A 148 -13.80 -13.48 -2.36
CA GLN A 148 -13.21 -13.45 -1.02
C GLN A 148 -14.22 -13.80 0.08
N ARG A 149 -15.49 -13.39 -0.06
CA ARG A 149 -16.56 -13.80 0.88
C ARG A 149 -16.73 -15.32 0.93
N LEU A 150 -16.67 -15.99 -0.21
CA LEU A 150 -16.75 -17.45 -0.27
C LEU A 150 -15.54 -18.09 0.40
N VAL A 151 -14.32 -17.59 0.13
CA VAL A 151 -13.10 -18.07 0.80
C VAL A 151 -13.22 -17.98 2.32
N ASN A 152 -13.72 -16.85 2.84
CA ASN A 152 -13.87 -16.63 4.28
C ASN A 152 -15.02 -17.44 4.92
N GLN A 153 -15.94 -18.00 4.13
CA GLN A 153 -17.05 -18.83 4.63
C GLN A 153 -16.71 -20.32 4.61
N LEU A 154 -15.77 -20.74 3.76
CA LEU A 154 -15.43 -22.15 3.52
C LEU A 154 -14.19 -22.62 4.30
N LEU A 155 -13.40 -21.68 4.84
CA LEU A 155 -12.23 -21.92 5.69
C LEU A 155 -12.56 -21.61 7.15
#